data_AF-A0A3A9XYB8-F1
#
_entry.id   AF-A0A3A9XYB8-F1
#
_cell.length_a   1.000
_cell.length_b   1.000
_cell.length_c   1.000
_cell.angle_alpha   90.00
_cell.angle_beta   90.00
_cell.angle_gamma   90.00
#
_symmetry.space_group_name_H-M   'P 1'
#
loop_
_entity.id
_entity.type
_entity.pdbx_description
1 polymer ?
#
loop_
_entity_poly.entity_id
_entity_poly.type
_entity_poly.pdbx_seq_one_letter_code
_entity_poly.pdbx_strand_id
1 'polypeptide(L)'
;MPGTLLRAAAVAVAAVLSVPLGAGAAHADPVVPRHAVVTCQSASFYANYDSAGGPVGLKRVLGHGDKIGHTPGAHPVYNGWAASFDFGPNDWGYLRIECVGGYDSW
;
A
#
# COMPACT_ATOMS: atom_id res chain seq x y z
N MET A 1 -8.89 54.25 39.42
CA MET A 1 -7.72 53.53 38.88
C MET A 1 -8.16 52.14 38.39
N PRO A 2 -8.59 51.97 37.12
CA PRO A 2 -8.99 50.68 36.58
C PRO A 2 -7.87 50.15 35.66
N GLY A 3 -6.74 49.73 36.25
CA GLY A 3 -5.52 49.44 35.48
C GLY A 3 -5.04 48.00 35.51
N THR A 4 -5.59 47.15 36.38
CA THR A 4 -4.88 45.92 36.77
C THR A 4 -5.59 44.63 36.35
N LEU A 5 -6.90 44.66 36.10
CA LEU A 5 -7.67 43.44 35.77
C LEU A 5 -7.63 43.05 34.28
N LEU A 6 -7.33 43.98 33.37
CA LEU A 6 -7.33 43.68 31.93
C LEU A 6 -6.09 42.91 31.46
N ARG A 7 -5.00 42.90 32.23
CA ARG A 7 -3.74 42.25 31.84
C ARG A 7 -3.70 40.74 32.12
N ALA A 8 -4.57 40.23 32.98
CA ALA A 8 -4.62 38.80 33.32
C ALA A 8 -5.35 37.94 32.27
N ALA A 9 -6.25 38.54 31.47
CA ALA A 9 -7.00 37.81 30.45
C ALA A 9 -6.20 37.55 29.16
N ALA A 10 -5.11 38.30 28.91
CA ALA A 10 -4.34 38.19 27.67
C ALA A 10 -3.35 37.01 27.63
N VAL A 11 -3.02 36.40 28.78
CA VAL A 11 -1.98 35.35 28.86
C VAL A 11 -2.55 33.94 28.73
N ALA A 12 -3.88 33.76 28.82
CA ALA A 12 -4.51 32.43 28.76
C ALA A 12 -4.87 31.95 27.34
N VAL A 13 -4.87 32.84 26.33
CA VAL A 13 -5.25 32.49 24.94
C VAL A 13 -4.01 32.19 24.05
N ALA A 14 -2.79 32.29 24.59
CA ALA A 14 -1.56 32.00 23.84
C ALA A 14 -1.08 30.54 23.96
N ALA A 15 -1.73 29.69 24.76
CA ALA A 15 -1.28 28.33 25.02
C ALA A 15 -1.81 27.27 24.01
N VAL A 16 -2.85 27.59 23.24
CA VAL A 16 -3.57 26.59 22.40
C VAL A 16 -2.95 26.39 21.01
N LEU A 17 -1.89 27.14 20.66
CA LEU A 17 -1.19 27.03 19.36
C LEU A 17 0.16 26.31 19.44
N SER A 18 0.43 25.57 20.52
CA SER A 18 1.54 24.63 20.56
C SER A 18 1.22 23.37 19.72
N VAL A 19 0.96 23.58 18.42
CA VAL A 19 0.97 22.50 17.43
C VAL A 19 2.38 21.91 17.48
N PRO A 20 2.53 20.60 17.76
CA PRO A 20 3.85 20.00 17.74
C PRO A 20 4.35 20.06 16.29
N LEU A 21 5.26 20.99 15.99
CA LEU A 21 6.06 21.02 14.74
C LEU A 21 7.00 19.80 14.60
N GLY A 22 6.82 18.76 15.42
CA GLY A 22 7.57 17.52 15.44
C GLY A 22 6.77 16.27 15.04
N ALA A 23 5.54 16.42 14.52
CA ALA A 23 4.90 15.31 13.82
C ALA A 23 5.71 15.04 12.53
N GLY A 24 6.71 14.16 12.65
CA GLY A 24 7.42 13.62 11.49
C GLY A 24 6.39 13.12 10.48
N ALA A 25 6.65 13.33 9.19
CA ALA A 25 5.80 12.79 8.13
C ALA A 25 5.53 11.32 8.44
N ALA A 26 4.26 10.93 8.49
CA ALA A 26 3.89 9.53 8.62
C ALA A 26 4.40 8.79 7.39
N HIS A 27 5.56 8.17 7.53
CA HIS A 27 6.14 7.30 6.54
C HIS A 27 5.75 5.89 6.94
N ALA A 28 4.97 5.21 6.10
CA ALA A 28 4.82 3.78 6.23
C ALA A 28 6.17 3.15 5.85
N ASP A 29 6.69 2.25 6.68
CA ASP A 29 7.82 1.43 6.27
C ASP A 29 7.43 0.68 4.99
N PRO A 30 8.25 0.75 3.93
CA PRO A 30 7.96 0.01 2.71
C PRO A 30 7.90 -1.48 3.03
N VAL A 31 6.71 -2.05 2.91
CA VAL A 31 6.51 -3.49 3.11
C VAL A 31 7.11 -4.20 1.91
N VAL A 32 8.19 -4.95 2.15
CA VAL A 32 8.79 -5.80 1.13
C VAL A 32 7.78 -6.89 0.75
N PRO A 33 7.57 -7.17 -0.54
CA PRO A 33 6.71 -8.26 -0.97
C PRO A 33 7.17 -9.59 -0.39
N ARG A 34 6.30 -10.24 0.38
CA ARG A 34 6.51 -11.62 0.78
C ARG A 34 6.53 -12.49 -0.47
N HIS A 35 7.53 -13.34 -0.51
CA HIS A 35 7.75 -14.32 -1.53
C HIS A 35 6.57 -15.28 -1.69
N ALA A 36 6.07 -15.47 -2.91
CA ALA A 36 4.90 -16.29 -3.24
C ALA A 36 4.99 -16.82 -4.68
N VAL A 37 4.42 -17.97 -5.01
CA VAL A 37 4.40 -18.47 -6.40
C VAL A 37 3.03 -18.33 -7.03
N VAL A 38 3.02 -18.32 -8.37
CA VAL A 38 1.79 -18.53 -9.13
C VAL A 38 1.33 -19.99 -8.98
N THR A 39 0.14 -20.22 -8.43
CA THR A 39 -0.41 -21.58 -8.20
C THR A 39 -1.37 -22.04 -9.30
N CYS A 40 -1.85 -21.14 -10.14
CA CYS A 40 -2.63 -21.47 -11.32
C CYS A 40 -1.73 -21.99 -12.45
N GLN A 41 -2.26 -22.82 -13.35
CA GLN A 41 -1.53 -23.26 -14.55
C GLN A 41 -1.21 -22.08 -15.49
N SER A 42 -2.10 -21.09 -15.55
CA SER A 42 -1.90 -19.83 -16.25
C SER A 42 -2.59 -18.68 -15.50
N ALA A 43 -1.96 -17.52 -15.45
CA ALA A 43 -2.49 -16.32 -14.81
C ALA A 43 -2.12 -15.06 -15.63
N SER A 44 -3.12 -14.30 -16.06
CA SER A 44 -2.87 -13.02 -16.72
C SER A 44 -2.37 -11.97 -15.71
N PHE A 45 -1.32 -11.25 -16.09
CA PHE A 45 -0.68 -10.21 -15.29
C PHE A 45 -0.81 -8.86 -15.98
N TYR A 46 -1.44 -7.89 -15.30
CA TYR A 46 -1.81 -6.59 -15.84
C TYR A 46 -1.02 -5.46 -15.20
N ALA A 47 -0.82 -4.37 -15.94
CA ALA A 47 -0.06 -3.22 -15.50
C ALA A 47 -0.73 -2.46 -14.36
N ASN A 48 -2.07 -2.39 -14.38
CA ASN A 48 -2.82 -1.64 -13.38
C ASN A 48 -4.24 -2.21 -13.20
N TYR A 49 -4.93 -1.73 -12.16
CA TYR A 49 -6.34 -1.97 -11.92
C TYR A 49 -7.08 -0.62 -11.88
N ASP A 50 -8.11 -0.49 -12.70
CA ASP A 50 -9.05 0.62 -12.68
C ASP A 50 -10.31 0.23 -11.89
N SER A 51 -10.72 1.05 -10.92
CA SER A 51 -11.85 0.73 -10.05
C SER A 51 -13.21 0.66 -10.77
N ALA A 52 -13.34 1.25 -11.96
CA ALA A 52 -14.57 1.21 -12.75
C ALA A 52 -14.56 0.10 -13.82
N GLY A 53 -13.40 -0.20 -14.40
CA GLY A 53 -13.25 -1.10 -15.55
C GLY A 53 -12.51 -2.42 -15.27
N GLY A 54 -11.84 -2.56 -14.13
CA GLY A 54 -11.06 -3.75 -13.78
C GLY A 54 -9.60 -3.69 -14.25
N PRO A 55 -8.93 -4.83 -14.48
CA PRO A 55 -7.52 -4.87 -14.85
C PRO A 55 -7.28 -4.28 -16.24
N VAL A 56 -6.21 -3.49 -16.40
CA VAL A 56 -5.86 -2.82 -17.65
C VAL A 56 -4.39 -3.01 -18.01
N GLY A 57 -4.09 -3.01 -19.31
CA GLY A 57 -2.73 -3.13 -19.85
C GLY A 57 -2.12 -4.49 -19.55
N LEU A 58 -2.59 -5.54 -20.24
CA LEU A 58 -2.00 -6.88 -20.11
C LEU A 58 -0.49 -6.82 -20.39
N LYS A 59 0.32 -7.19 -19.40
CA LYS A 59 1.79 -7.24 -19.52
C LYS A 59 2.23 -8.60 -20.05
N ARG A 60 1.70 -9.69 -19.49
CA ARG A 60 2.04 -11.08 -19.85
C ARG A 60 1.10 -12.09 -19.20
N VAL A 61 1.30 -13.36 -19.52
CA VAL A 61 0.72 -14.51 -18.82
C VAL A 61 1.84 -15.19 -18.04
N LEU A 62 1.61 -15.43 -16.75
CA LEU A 62 2.49 -16.17 -15.86
C LEU A 62 2.01 -17.63 -15.75
N GLY A 63 2.94 -18.57 -15.70
CA GLY A 63 2.69 -19.99 -15.51
C GLY A 63 2.81 -20.43 -14.06
N HIS A 64 2.39 -21.67 -13.78
CA HIS A 64 2.56 -22.28 -12.46
C HIS A 64 4.02 -22.27 -12.02
N GLY A 65 4.27 -21.82 -10.79
CA GLY A 65 5.61 -21.74 -10.18
C GLY A 65 6.36 -20.44 -10.50
N ASP A 66 5.82 -19.56 -11.35
CA ASP A 66 6.43 -18.26 -11.62
C ASP A 66 6.55 -17.43 -10.35
N LYS A 67 7.66 -16.69 -10.28
CA LYS A 67 8.07 -16.05 -9.04
C LYS A 67 7.42 -14.67 -8.85
N ILE A 68 6.44 -14.56 -7.94
CA ILE A 68 5.75 -13.32 -7.58
C ILE A 68 5.88 -12.91 -6.09
N GLY A 69 5.54 -11.67 -5.78
CA GLY A 69 5.54 -11.14 -4.41
C GLY A 69 4.20 -10.58 -4.03
N HIS A 70 3.65 -11.00 -2.90
CA HIS A 70 2.43 -10.41 -2.35
C HIS A 70 2.45 -10.52 -0.82
N THR A 71 2.16 -9.43 -0.11
CA THR A 71 2.05 -9.46 1.35
C THR A 71 0.59 -9.27 1.76
N PRO A 72 -0.10 -10.34 2.22
CA PRO A 72 -1.49 -10.23 2.67
C PRO A 72 -1.66 -9.17 3.76
N GLY A 73 -2.68 -8.34 3.61
CA GLY A 73 -2.96 -7.23 4.54
C GLY A 73 -2.11 -5.97 4.32
N ALA A 74 -1.04 -6.04 3.52
CA ALA A 74 -0.23 -4.87 3.17
C ALA A 74 -0.41 -4.44 1.71
N HIS A 75 -0.54 -5.40 0.79
CA HIS A 75 -0.75 -5.09 -0.63
C HIS A 75 -2.24 -5.13 -0.99
N PRO A 76 -2.71 -4.19 -1.82
CA PRO A 76 -4.13 -4.10 -2.13
C PRO A 76 -4.61 -5.30 -2.96
N VAL A 77 -5.86 -5.65 -2.72
CA VAL A 77 -6.62 -6.60 -3.53
C VAL A 77 -7.93 -5.92 -3.93
N TYR A 78 -8.14 -5.71 -5.22
CA TYR A 78 -9.34 -5.07 -5.75
C TYR A 78 -10.17 -6.07 -6.54
N ASN A 79 -11.37 -6.40 -6.04
CA ASN A 79 -12.29 -7.32 -6.72
C ASN A 79 -11.62 -8.64 -7.18
N GLY A 80 -10.79 -9.22 -6.29
CA GLY A 80 -10.04 -10.46 -6.59
C GLY A 80 -8.74 -10.26 -7.40
N TRP A 81 -8.33 -9.03 -7.68
CA TRP A 81 -7.05 -8.72 -8.32
C TRP A 81 -6.03 -8.22 -7.31
N ALA A 82 -4.99 -8.99 -7.08
CA ALA A 82 -3.95 -8.72 -6.10
C ALA A 82 -2.78 -7.97 -6.73
N ALA A 83 -2.41 -6.82 -6.15
CA ALA A 83 -1.15 -6.16 -6.47
C ALA A 83 0.00 -7.10 -6.11
N SER A 84 0.80 -7.44 -7.10
CA SER A 84 1.87 -8.42 -6.97
C SER A 84 3.10 -7.97 -7.73
N PHE A 85 4.26 -8.31 -7.19
CA PHE A 85 5.56 -8.02 -7.78
C PHE A 85 6.04 -9.23 -8.58
N ASP A 86 6.23 -9.13 -9.89
CA ASP A 86 6.86 -10.18 -10.69
C ASP A 86 8.38 -10.06 -10.56
N PHE A 87 9.01 -11.05 -9.92
CA PHE A 87 10.46 -11.07 -9.68
C PHE A 87 11.28 -11.42 -10.92
N GLY A 88 10.66 -11.92 -12.00
CA GLY A 88 11.36 -12.14 -13.27
C GLY A 88 11.87 -10.82 -13.89
N PRO A 89 10.98 -9.90 -14.28
CA PRO A 89 11.31 -8.59 -14.82
C PRO A 89 11.55 -7.52 -13.74
N ASN A 90 11.31 -7.82 -12.45
CA ASN A 90 11.29 -6.85 -11.34
C ASN A 90 10.26 -5.73 -11.56
N ASP A 91 9.00 -6.10 -11.75
CA ASP A 91 7.94 -5.16 -12.10
C ASP A 91 6.64 -5.43 -11.31
N TRP A 92 5.87 -4.37 -11.08
CA TRP A 92 4.60 -4.43 -10.37
C TRP A 92 3.43 -4.66 -11.34
N GLY A 93 2.40 -5.32 -10.85
CA GLY A 93 1.16 -5.49 -11.59
C GLY A 93 0.08 -6.17 -10.79
N TYR A 94 -0.95 -6.65 -11.47
CA TYR A 94 -2.11 -7.28 -10.89
C TYR A 94 -2.37 -8.65 -11.53
N LEU A 95 -2.54 -9.68 -10.71
CA LEU A 95 -3.08 -10.97 -11.10
C LEU A 95 -4.22 -11.39 -10.18
N ARG A 96 -4.96 -12.42 -10.57
CA ARG A 96 -6.03 -13.01 -9.78
C ARG A 96 -5.49 -13.57 -8.46
N ILE A 97 -6.08 -13.15 -7.33
CA ILE A 97 -5.62 -13.52 -5.98
C ILE A 97 -5.66 -15.02 -5.74
N GLU A 98 -6.61 -15.75 -6.35
CA GLU A 98 -6.66 -17.21 -6.21
C GLU A 98 -5.45 -17.92 -6.84
N CYS A 99 -4.70 -17.23 -7.70
CA CYS A 99 -3.47 -17.73 -8.31
C CYS A 99 -2.22 -17.37 -7.50
N VAL A 100 -2.35 -16.67 -6.37
CA VAL A 100 -1.23 -16.31 -5.49
C VAL A 100 -1.19 -17.30 -4.32
N GLY A 101 -0.08 -18.00 -4.16
CA GLY A 101 0.07 -18.96 -3.06
C GLY A 101 1.51 -19.41 -2.86
N GLY A 102 1.73 -20.52 -2.16
CA GLY A 102 3.08 -21.02 -1.86
C GLY A 102 3.96 -19.95 -1.21
N TYR A 103 3.40 -19.25 -0.22
CA TYR A 103 4.15 -18.22 0.49
C TYR A 103 5.38 -18.81 1.17
N ASP A 104 6.50 -18.10 1.08
CA ASP A 104 7.82 -18.47 1.60
C ASP A 104 8.37 -19.82 1.09
N SER A 105 7.80 -20.39 0.02
CA SER A 105 8.16 -21.73 -0.46
C SER A 105 9.15 -21.74 -1.62
N TRP A 106 10.01 -20.73 -1.74
CA TRP A 106 10.85 -20.53 -2.91
C TRP A 106 12.29 -20.10 -2.63
#